data_AF-A0AAW1UZ08-F1
#
_entry.id   AF-A0AAW1UZ08-F1
#
_cell.length_a   1.000
_cell.length_b   1.000
_cell.length_c   1.000
_cell.angle_alpha   90.00
_cell.angle_beta   90.00
_cell.angle_gamma   90.00
#
_symmetry.space_group_name_H-M   'P 1'
#
loop_
_entity.id
_entity.type
_entity.pdbx_description
1 polymer ?
#
loop_
_entity_poly.entity_id
_entity_poly.type
_entity_poly.pdbx_seq_one_letter_code
_entity_poly.pdbx_strand_id
1 'polypeptide(L)'
;MPSGKSRNNKKPRNRTNKIHLVFDEEKRRDFLTGFHKRKMQRKKQAKEKFEKELKEEKKKIKSEARESYKKLVVSHRPIPELQHLLEEEYEDENSTVKIVELSTNEIAKQNNWIGANAPIYASDVDDDDDETVTEKPIESMPGMELNNKKTSLGNKIVTEKQKFNSEKDIKKKVKKIATKTVQKSKIFQMKNKIERQKQKKKSMRQRRLKDKMKEKSKFKNGKSR
;
A
#
# COMPACT_ATOMS: atom_id res chain seq x y z
N MET A 1 -72.74 -10.90 14.70
CA MET A 1 -71.27 -10.76 14.61
C MET A 1 -70.79 -9.84 15.70
N PRO A 2 -70.13 -10.30 16.79
CA PRO A 2 -69.57 -9.41 17.79
C PRO A 2 -68.17 -8.96 17.36
N SER A 3 -68.02 -7.65 17.22
CA SER A 3 -66.80 -6.94 16.87
C SER A 3 -65.76 -6.94 17.99
N GLY A 4 -64.53 -7.32 17.62
CA GLY A 4 -63.24 -6.84 18.11
C GLY A 4 -63.08 -6.42 19.58
N LYS A 5 -62.44 -7.28 20.38
CA LYS A 5 -61.62 -6.84 21.51
C LYS A 5 -60.17 -7.28 21.27
N SER A 6 -59.39 -6.42 20.62
CA SER A 6 -57.93 -6.56 20.59
C SER A 6 -57.41 -6.34 22.01
N ARG A 7 -57.15 -7.43 22.73
CA ARG A 7 -56.42 -7.39 23.99
C ARG A 7 -54.97 -7.06 23.66
N ASN A 8 -54.55 -5.83 23.92
CA ASN A 8 -53.16 -5.41 23.85
C ASN A 8 -52.31 -6.25 24.84
N ASN A 9 -51.78 -7.37 24.38
CA ASN A 9 -50.81 -8.21 25.09
C ASN A 9 -49.46 -7.45 25.20
N LYS A 10 -49.36 -6.52 26.16
CA LYS A 10 -48.07 -5.92 26.53
C LYS A 10 -47.24 -6.97 27.25
N LYS A 11 -46.14 -7.40 26.64
CA LYS A 11 -45.17 -8.32 27.26
C LYS A 11 -44.65 -7.72 28.59
N PRO A 12 -44.41 -8.53 29.63
CA PRO A 12 -43.91 -8.03 30.92
C PRO A 12 -42.54 -7.38 30.74
N ARG A 13 -42.42 -6.11 31.15
CA ARG A 13 -41.17 -5.34 31.05
C ARG A 13 -40.11 -5.98 31.95
N ASN A 14 -39.03 -6.47 31.34
CA ASN A 14 -37.95 -7.17 32.05
C ASN A 14 -37.36 -6.28 33.16
N ARG A 15 -37.61 -6.66 34.42
CA ARG A 15 -37.23 -5.87 35.61
C ARG A 15 -35.73 -5.95 35.91
N THR A 16 -34.99 -6.89 35.31
CA THR A 16 -33.54 -7.06 35.51
C THR A 16 -32.70 -5.95 34.85
N ASN A 17 -33.21 -5.34 33.78
CA ASN A 17 -32.53 -4.24 33.08
C ASN A 17 -32.89 -2.86 33.66
N LYS A 18 -33.47 -2.81 34.87
CA LYS A 18 -33.76 -1.53 35.53
C LYS A 18 -32.46 -0.88 35.96
N ILE A 19 -32.21 0.32 35.46
CA ILE A 19 -31.06 1.15 35.84
C ILE A 19 -31.38 1.80 37.18
N HIS A 20 -30.71 1.37 38.24
CA HIS A 20 -30.76 2.03 39.54
C HIS A 20 -29.76 3.20 39.55
N LEU A 21 -30.28 4.42 39.58
CA LEU A 21 -29.47 5.64 39.73
C LEU A 21 -29.23 5.90 41.22
N VAL A 22 -28.05 5.51 41.70
CA VAL A 22 -27.58 5.84 43.04
C VAL A 22 -26.59 6.99 42.93
N PHE A 23 -26.86 8.08 43.65
CA PHE A 23 -26.00 9.26 43.66
C PHE A 23 -24.94 9.13 44.75
N ASP A 24 -23.80 8.54 44.38
CA ASP A 24 -22.63 8.51 45.26
C ASP A 24 -21.91 9.87 45.18
N GLU A 25 -21.82 10.59 46.30
CA GLU A 25 -21.17 11.90 46.36
C GLU A 25 -19.68 11.83 45.99
N GLU A 26 -19.00 10.74 46.34
CA GLU A 26 -17.59 10.52 46.01
C GLU A 26 -17.39 10.38 44.50
N LYS A 27 -18.20 9.54 43.84
CA LYS A 27 -18.17 9.41 42.38
C LYS A 27 -18.54 10.72 41.70
N ARG A 28 -19.44 11.53 42.29
CA ARG A 28 -19.76 12.88 41.81
C ARG A 28 -18.55 13.81 41.91
N ARG A 29 -17.85 13.84 43.05
CA ARG A 29 -16.62 14.65 43.23
C ARG A 29 -15.53 14.23 42.26
N ASP A 30 -15.30 12.93 42.08
CA ASP A 30 -14.35 12.39 41.10
C ASP A 30 -14.77 12.69 39.65
N PHE A 31 -16.06 12.65 39.35
CA PHE A 31 -16.57 13.02 38.03
C PHE A 31 -16.33 14.51 37.75
N LEU A 32 -16.67 15.39 38.68
CA LEU A 32 -16.53 16.85 38.52
C LEU A 32 -15.07 17.31 38.50
N THR A 33 -14.18 16.73 39.31
CA THR A 33 -12.77 17.15 39.38
C THR A 33 -11.85 16.33 38.46
N GLY A 34 -12.27 15.12 38.06
CA GLY A 34 -11.47 14.16 37.32
C GLY A 34 -11.29 14.43 35.82
N PHE A 35 -11.60 15.64 35.31
CA PHE A 35 -11.43 15.96 33.89
C PHE A 35 -10.00 15.74 33.39
N HIS A 36 -8.99 16.12 34.18
CA HIS A 36 -7.59 15.87 33.84
C HIS A 36 -7.29 14.37 33.77
N LYS A 37 -7.75 13.59 34.77
CA LYS A 37 -7.62 12.12 34.80
C LYS A 37 -8.22 11.50 33.54
N ARG A 38 -9.46 11.86 33.18
CA ARG A 38 -10.13 11.39 31.94
C ARG A 38 -9.42 11.83 30.67
N LYS A 39 -8.88 13.06 30.63
CA LYS A 39 -8.12 13.56 29.47
C LYS A 39 -6.82 12.76 29.28
N MET A 40 -6.13 12.44 30.36
CA MET A 40 -4.92 11.60 30.33
C MET A 40 -5.25 10.15 29.96
N GLN A 41 -6.34 9.60 30.49
CA GLN A 41 -6.84 8.28 30.13
C GLN A 41 -7.16 8.18 28.64
N ARG A 42 -7.94 9.14 28.09
CA ARG A 42 -8.22 9.18 26.64
C ARG A 42 -6.95 9.26 25.80
N LYS A 43 -5.97 10.08 26.21
CA LYS A 43 -4.66 10.14 25.54
C LYS A 43 -3.90 8.81 25.61
N LYS A 44 -3.95 8.12 26.74
CA LYS A 44 -3.29 6.81 26.94
C LYS A 44 -3.97 5.75 26.07
N GLN A 45 -5.29 5.65 26.11
CA GLN A 45 -6.07 4.73 25.28
C GLN A 45 -5.83 4.96 23.78
N ALA A 46 -5.79 6.22 23.33
CA ALA A 46 -5.49 6.53 21.93
C ALA A 46 -4.07 6.09 21.52
N LYS A 47 -3.07 6.23 22.41
CA LYS A 47 -1.71 5.72 22.17
C LYS A 47 -1.68 4.20 22.10
N GLU A 48 -2.30 3.52 23.06
CA GLU A 48 -2.35 2.06 23.11
C GLU A 48 -3.06 1.48 21.89
N LYS A 49 -4.19 2.06 21.49
CA LYS A 49 -4.91 1.67 20.27
C LYS A 49 -4.01 1.83 19.04
N PHE A 50 -3.34 2.97 18.91
CA PHE A 50 -2.42 3.21 17.81
C PHE A 50 -1.25 2.22 17.79
N GLU A 51 -0.69 1.86 18.95
CA GLU A 51 0.37 0.85 19.05
C GLU A 51 -0.10 -0.55 18.68
N LYS A 52 -1.34 -0.94 19.07
CA LYS A 52 -1.95 -2.20 18.65
C LYS A 52 -2.15 -2.25 17.14
N GLU A 53 -2.72 -1.20 16.55
CA GLU A 53 -2.89 -1.08 15.10
C GLU A 53 -1.56 -1.18 14.35
N LEU A 54 -0.49 -0.57 14.87
CA LEU A 54 0.85 -0.63 14.28
C LEU A 54 1.44 -2.06 14.34
N LYS A 55 1.18 -2.80 15.43
CA LYS A 55 1.61 -4.21 15.57
C LYS A 55 0.84 -5.11 14.60
N GLU A 56 -0.47 -4.94 14.49
CA GLU A 56 -1.33 -5.69 13.58
C GLU A 56 -0.96 -5.43 12.13
N GLU A 57 -0.71 -4.17 11.75
CA GLU A 57 -0.30 -3.80 10.40
C GLU A 57 1.07 -4.41 10.05
N LYS A 58 2.04 -4.40 10.97
CA LYS A 58 3.31 -5.10 10.78
C LYS A 58 3.13 -6.60 10.61
N LYS A 59 2.25 -7.23 11.40
CA LYS A 59 1.96 -8.65 11.30
C LYS A 59 1.36 -8.97 9.93
N LYS A 60 0.40 -8.17 9.47
CA LYS A 60 -0.26 -8.29 8.17
C LYS A 60 0.73 -8.16 7.00
N ILE A 61 1.58 -7.15 7.02
CA ILE A 61 2.57 -6.95 5.94
C ILE A 61 3.59 -8.09 5.92
N LYS A 62 3.98 -8.61 7.10
CA LYS A 62 4.90 -9.75 7.19
C LYS A 62 4.26 -11.05 6.67
N SER A 63 2.97 -11.31 6.95
CA SER A 63 2.27 -12.47 6.41
C SER A 63 2.09 -12.34 4.90
N GLU A 64 1.68 -11.17 4.41
CA GLU A 64 1.53 -10.88 2.98
C GLU A 64 2.86 -11.05 2.23
N ALA A 65 3.98 -10.55 2.78
CA ALA A 65 5.30 -10.74 2.18
C ALA A 65 5.70 -12.22 2.12
N ARG A 66 5.41 -13.01 3.16
CA ARG A 66 5.66 -14.46 3.17
C ARG A 66 4.81 -15.19 2.13
N GLU A 67 3.53 -14.85 2.02
CA GLU A 67 2.63 -15.39 1.01
C GLU A 67 3.07 -15.01 -0.40
N SER A 68 3.49 -13.76 -0.62
CA SER A 68 4.02 -13.31 -1.91
C SER A 68 5.30 -14.06 -2.30
N TYR A 69 6.17 -14.33 -1.34
CA TYR A 69 7.38 -15.11 -1.56
C TYR A 69 7.03 -16.56 -1.87
N LYS A 70 6.12 -17.18 -1.11
CA LYS A 70 5.63 -18.54 -1.38
C LYS A 70 5.03 -18.63 -2.77
N LYS A 71 4.18 -17.67 -3.18
CA LYS A 71 3.59 -17.62 -4.53
C LYS A 71 4.66 -17.54 -5.62
N LEU A 72 5.60 -16.60 -5.51
CA LEU A 72 6.71 -16.44 -6.47
C LEU A 72 7.61 -17.68 -6.57
N VAL A 73 7.94 -18.30 -5.42
CA VAL A 73 8.80 -19.48 -5.40
C VAL A 73 8.07 -20.72 -5.91
N VAL A 74 6.83 -20.96 -5.47
CA VAL A 74 6.04 -22.12 -5.94
C VAL A 74 5.74 -22.02 -7.43
N SER A 75 5.44 -20.82 -7.95
CA SER A 75 5.25 -20.62 -9.39
C SER A 75 6.51 -20.81 -10.23
N HIS A 76 7.69 -20.93 -9.61
CA HIS A 76 8.97 -21.11 -10.32
C HIS A 76 9.59 -22.48 -10.06
N ARG A 77 8.93 -23.36 -9.28
CA ARG A 77 9.37 -24.75 -9.17
C ARG A 77 8.85 -25.53 -10.37
N PRO A 78 9.69 -26.29 -11.09
CA PRO A 78 9.22 -27.19 -12.13
C PRO A 78 8.25 -28.21 -11.52
N ILE A 79 7.15 -28.46 -12.20
CA ILE A 79 6.16 -29.47 -11.82
C ILE A 79 6.73 -30.82 -12.25
N PRO A 80 6.96 -31.78 -11.34
CA PRO A 80 7.63 -33.05 -11.67
C PRO A 80 6.95 -33.81 -12.82
N GLU A 81 5.61 -33.81 -12.84
CA GLU A 81 4.81 -34.47 -13.89
C GLU A 81 5.02 -33.86 -15.28
N LEU A 82 5.25 -32.55 -15.37
CA LEU A 82 5.50 -31.88 -16.65
C LEU A 82 6.98 -31.94 -17.06
N GLN A 83 7.89 -32.13 -16.12
CA GLN A 83 9.32 -32.18 -16.42
C GLN A 83 9.67 -33.38 -17.32
N HIS A 84 9.02 -34.53 -17.09
CA HIS A 84 9.17 -35.71 -17.95
C HIS A 84 8.72 -35.43 -19.39
N LEU A 85 7.57 -34.76 -19.59
CA LEU A 85 7.07 -34.38 -20.92
C LEU A 85 7.97 -33.39 -21.67
N LEU A 86 8.75 -32.57 -20.95
CA LEU A 86 9.72 -31.64 -21.54
C LEU A 86 11.05 -32.30 -21.91
N GLU A 87 11.37 -33.45 -21.30
CA GLU A 87 12.62 -34.19 -21.52
C GLU A 87 12.47 -35.30 -22.57
N GLU A 88 11.26 -35.80 -22.82
CA GLU A 88 10.98 -36.83 -23.84
C GLU A 88 11.26 -36.31 -25.27
N GLU A 89 12.14 -37.01 -25.97
CA GLU A 89 12.40 -36.85 -27.40
C GLU A 89 11.52 -37.86 -28.15
N TYR A 90 10.67 -37.37 -29.05
CA TYR A 90 9.80 -38.21 -29.85
C TYR A 90 10.50 -38.49 -31.19
N GLU A 91 10.81 -39.76 -31.45
CA GLU A 91 11.30 -40.22 -32.76
C GLU A 91 10.13 -40.62 -33.65
N ASP A 92 9.89 -39.86 -34.72
CA ASP A 92 9.05 -40.26 -35.85
C ASP A 92 9.91 -40.92 -36.93
N GLU A 93 9.31 -41.68 -37.84
CA GLU A 93 10.01 -42.48 -38.88
C GLU A 93 11.06 -41.70 -39.69
N ASN A 94 10.92 -40.36 -39.80
CA ASN A 94 11.84 -39.49 -40.55
C ASN A 94 12.40 -38.29 -39.76
N SER A 95 12.03 -38.08 -38.48
CA SER A 95 12.46 -36.89 -37.73
C SER A 95 12.30 -37.00 -36.22
N THR A 96 13.23 -36.42 -35.46
CA THR A 96 13.17 -36.32 -34.00
C THR A 96 12.66 -34.94 -33.57
N VAL A 97 11.59 -34.90 -32.75
CA VAL A 97 11.00 -33.66 -32.26
C VAL A 97 11.16 -33.55 -30.74
N LYS A 98 11.60 -32.36 -30.27
CA LYS A 98 11.74 -32.03 -28.85
C LYS A 98 10.85 -30.85 -28.49
N ILE A 99 10.03 -31.01 -27.46
CA ILE A 99 9.09 -29.97 -27.01
C ILE A 99 9.80 -29.07 -25.99
N VAL A 100 10.42 -27.98 -26.46
CA VAL A 100 11.07 -26.96 -25.62
C VAL A 100 10.31 -25.64 -25.70
N GLU A 101 10.05 -25.01 -24.56
CA GLU A 101 9.45 -23.67 -24.50
C GLU A 101 10.48 -22.60 -24.91
N LEU A 102 10.54 -22.27 -26.21
CA LEU A 102 11.43 -21.25 -26.73
C LEU A 102 10.92 -19.84 -26.42
N SER A 103 11.76 -19.02 -25.79
CA SER A 103 11.46 -17.62 -25.56
C SER A 103 11.46 -16.85 -26.88
N THR A 104 10.55 -15.89 -27.08
CA THR A 104 10.55 -14.98 -28.24
C THR A 104 11.93 -14.34 -28.50
N ASN A 105 12.59 -13.91 -27.43
CA ASN A 105 13.95 -13.37 -27.49
C ASN A 105 15.04 -14.39 -27.90
N GLU A 106 14.84 -15.68 -27.67
CA GLU A 106 15.78 -16.74 -28.09
C GLU A 106 15.58 -17.06 -29.57
N ILE A 107 14.32 -17.13 -30.03
CA ILE A 107 13.95 -17.30 -31.44
C ILE A 107 14.47 -16.12 -32.28
N ALA A 108 14.34 -14.89 -31.76
CA ALA A 108 14.87 -13.69 -32.40
C ALA A 108 16.40 -13.70 -32.52
N LYS A 109 17.12 -14.24 -31.52
CA LYS A 109 18.59 -14.36 -31.56
C LYS A 109 19.10 -15.38 -32.56
N GLN A 110 18.32 -16.43 -32.83
CA GLN A 110 18.70 -17.47 -33.79
C GLN A 110 18.32 -17.11 -35.24
N ASN A 111 17.82 -15.90 -35.52
CA ASN A 111 17.35 -15.48 -36.85
C ASN A 111 16.25 -16.39 -37.45
N ASN A 112 15.57 -17.20 -36.64
CA ASN A 112 14.39 -17.98 -37.02
C ASN A 112 13.08 -17.20 -36.85
N TRP A 113 13.17 -15.89 -36.57
CA TRP A 113 12.02 -15.02 -36.41
C TRP A 113 11.53 -14.52 -37.76
N ILE A 114 10.43 -15.07 -38.25
CA ILE A 114 9.81 -14.73 -39.56
C ILE A 114 8.93 -13.47 -39.49
N GLY A 115 8.88 -12.79 -38.34
CA GLY A 115 8.00 -11.64 -38.11
C GLY A 115 6.66 -12.06 -37.48
N ALA A 116 5.85 -11.08 -37.07
CA ALA A 116 4.49 -11.38 -36.63
C ALA A 116 3.64 -11.79 -37.84
N ASN A 117 2.93 -12.91 -37.77
CA ASN A 117 2.00 -13.34 -38.81
C ASN A 117 0.73 -12.49 -38.74
N ALA A 118 0.83 -11.24 -39.17
CA ALA A 118 -0.27 -10.30 -39.29
C ALA A 118 -0.63 -10.14 -40.77
N PRO A 119 -1.92 -10.13 -41.14
CA PRO A 119 -2.32 -9.80 -42.50
C PRO A 119 -1.80 -8.40 -42.84
N ILE A 120 -1.00 -8.31 -43.90
CA ILE A 120 -0.53 -7.03 -44.44
C ILE A 120 -1.74 -6.36 -45.09
N TYR A 121 -2.33 -5.38 -44.42
CA TYR A 121 -3.29 -4.48 -45.04
C TYR A 121 -2.52 -3.39 -45.78
N ALA A 122 -3.02 -2.95 -46.94
CA ALA A 122 -2.37 -1.94 -47.78
C ALA A 122 -2.17 -0.56 -47.11
N SER A 123 -2.59 -0.39 -45.85
CA SER A 123 -2.35 0.78 -45.01
C SER A 123 -1.12 0.67 -44.10
N ASP A 124 -0.45 -0.49 -44.03
CA ASP A 124 0.69 -0.74 -43.12
C ASP A 124 2.04 -0.76 -43.84
N VAL A 125 2.09 -0.29 -45.09
CA VAL A 125 3.34 0.05 -45.77
C VAL A 125 3.55 1.55 -45.64
N ASP A 126 3.96 1.98 -44.45
CA ASP A 126 4.67 3.24 -44.29
C ASP A 126 5.93 2.94 -43.50
N ASP A 127 7.05 3.31 -44.12
CA ASP A 127 8.41 3.28 -43.62
C ASP A 127 8.52 3.88 -42.22
N ASP A 128 9.52 3.40 -41.47
CA ASP A 128 10.07 4.11 -40.33
C ASP A 128 10.41 5.57 -40.74
N ASP A 129 9.54 6.52 -40.39
CA ASP A 129 9.97 7.90 -40.15
C ASP A 129 9.07 8.62 -39.13
N ASP A 130 9.73 9.42 -38.31
CA ASP A 130 9.21 10.21 -37.20
C ASP A 130 8.23 11.28 -37.69
N GLU A 131 6.91 11.09 -37.54
CA GLU A 131 5.97 12.19 -37.79
C GLU A 131 4.86 12.35 -36.75
N THR A 132 4.92 13.51 -36.11
CA THR A 132 4.03 14.06 -35.11
C THR A 132 2.60 14.21 -35.62
N VAL A 133 1.67 13.47 -35.01
CA VAL A 133 0.22 13.68 -35.20
C VAL A 133 -0.17 15.04 -34.61
N THR A 134 -0.32 16.04 -35.46
CA THR A 134 -0.87 17.36 -35.12
C THR A 134 -2.40 17.28 -35.08
N GLU A 135 -2.94 17.02 -33.88
CA GLU A 135 -4.38 17.16 -33.62
C GLU A 135 -4.76 18.65 -33.60
N LYS A 136 -5.75 19.03 -34.42
CA LYS A 136 -6.27 20.40 -34.53
C LYS A 136 -6.74 20.93 -33.17
N PRO A 137 -6.42 22.17 -32.79
CA PRO A 137 -6.86 22.73 -31.51
C PRO A 137 -8.34 23.07 -31.56
N ILE A 138 -9.13 22.43 -30.70
CA ILE A 138 -10.48 22.88 -30.36
C ILE A 138 -10.30 24.15 -29.50
N GLU A 139 -10.82 25.28 -29.96
CA GLU A 139 -10.76 26.55 -29.22
C GLU A 139 -11.38 26.40 -27.83
N SER A 140 -10.54 26.47 -26.80
CA SER A 140 -10.95 26.36 -25.40
C SER A 140 -11.38 27.73 -24.88
N MET A 141 -12.62 27.84 -24.39
CA MET A 141 -13.11 29.06 -23.75
C MET A 141 -12.31 29.38 -22.46
N PRO A 142 -11.90 30.65 -22.22
CA PRO A 142 -11.16 31.03 -21.00
C PRO A 142 -11.98 30.74 -19.74
N GLY A 143 -11.40 30.01 -18.77
CA GLY A 143 -12.02 29.72 -17.47
C GLY A 143 -12.61 28.32 -17.29
N MET A 144 -12.63 27.48 -18.33
CA MET A 144 -13.01 26.06 -18.28
C MET A 144 -11.80 25.11 -18.35
N GLU A 145 -10.61 25.62 -18.02
CA GLU A 145 -9.34 24.89 -18.03
C GLU A 145 -9.37 23.77 -16.99
N LEU A 146 -9.72 22.55 -17.44
CA LEU A 146 -9.51 21.36 -16.64
C LEU A 146 -8.00 21.19 -16.49
N ASN A 147 -7.49 21.39 -15.28
CA ASN A 147 -6.15 21.01 -14.90
C ASN A 147 -5.98 19.52 -15.22
N ASN A 148 -5.37 19.22 -16.37
CA ASN A 148 -4.94 17.89 -16.77
C ASN A 148 -3.80 17.45 -15.83
N LYS A 149 -4.14 17.17 -14.57
CA LYS A 149 -3.38 16.22 -13.76
C LYS A 149 -3.46 14.95 -14.56
N LYS A 150 -2.39 14.67 -15.31
CA LYS A 150 -2.09 13.41 -15.99
C LYS A 150 -2.78 12.29 -15.25
N THR A 151 -4.00 11.96 -15.66
CA THR A 151 -4.67 10.74 -15.25
C THR A 151 -3.82 9.71 -15.94
N SER A 152 -2.90 9.11 -15.19
CA SER A 152 -2.09 8.00 -15.65
C SER A 152 -3.06 7.06 -16.34
N LEU A 153 -2.99 7.01 -17.67
CA LEU A 153 -3.71 6.06 -18.48
C LEU A 153 -3.60 4.72 -17.77
N GLY A 154 -4.75 4.06 -17.63
CA GLY A 154 -4.92 2.85 -16.85
C GLY A 154 -3.71 1.96 -17.01
N ASN A 155 -3.13 1.56 -15.87
CA ASN A 155 -2.08 0.55 -15.85
C ASN A 155 -2.63 -0.65 -16.64
N LYS A 156 -2.25 -0.78 -17.92
CA LYS A 156 -2.30 -2.06 -18.62
C LYS A 156 -1.46 -2.96 -17.73
N ILE A 157 -2.14 -3.86 -17.02
CA ILE A 157 -1.51 -4.95 -16.30
C ILE A 157 -0.99 -5.86 -17.40
N VAL A 158 0.09 -5.46 -18.05
CA VAL A 158 0.98 -6.39 -18.70
C VAL A 158 1.66 -7.06 -17.52
N THR A 159 1.11 -8.19 -17.09
CA THR A 159 1.84 -9.16 -16.28
C THR A 159 2.96 -9.70 -17.16
N GLU A 160 3.98 -8.88 -17.41
CA GLU A 160 5.27 -9.39 -17.84
C GLU A 160 5.66 -10.40 -16.77
N LYS A 161 5.70 -11.68 -17.15
CA LYS A 161 6.28 -12.74 -16.33
C LYS A 161 7.75 -12.36 -16.13
N GLN A 162 8.03 -11.57 -15.10
CA GLN A 162 9.38 -11.10 -14.87
C GLN A 162 10.23 -12.31 -14.54
N LYS A 163 11.10 -12.71 -15.49
CA LYS A 163 12.08 -13.77 -15.28
C LYS A 163 12.98 -13.37 -14.10
N PHE A 164 13.17 -14.28 -13.16
CA PHE A 164 14.09 -14.10 -12.04
C PHE A 164 15.30 -15.01 -12.27
N ASN A 165 16.48 -14.41 -12.40
CA ASN A 165 17.71 -15.17 -12.67
C ASN A 165 18.31 -15.76 -11.38
N SER A 166 17.92 -15.26 -10.20
CA SER A 166 18.44 -15.69 -8.91
C SER A 166 17.42 -15.60 -7.79
N GLU A 167 17.53 -16.49 -6.80
CA GLU A 167 16.75 -16.44 -5.56
C GLU A 167 16.93 -15.10 -4.80
N LYS A 168 18.11 -14.48 -4.92
CA LYS A 168 18.40 -13.16 -4.34
C LYS A 168 17.50 -12.07 -4.92
N ASP A 169 17.15 -12.17 -6.21
CA ASP A 169 16.31 -11.17 -6.87
C ASP A 169 14.84 -11.31 -6.46
N ILE A 170 14.37 -12.54 -6.23
CA ILE A 170 13.06 -12.80 -5.64
C ILE A 170 12.99 -12.15 -4.25
N LYS A 171 13.99 -12.39 -3.40
CA LYS A 171 14.07 -11.78 -2.05
C LYS A 171 14.11 -10.25 -2.10
N LYS A 172 14.87 -9.65 -3.02
CA LYS A 172 14.93 -8.19 -3.22
C LYS A 172 13.57 -7.63 -3.65
N LYS A 173 12.88 -8.26 -4.61
CA LYS A 173 11.56 -7.79 -5.05
C LYS A 173 10.52 -7.90 -3.94
N VAL A 174 10.45 -9.01 -3.21
CA VAL A 174 9.56 -9.17 -2.05
C VAL A 174 9.85 -8.10 -1.00
N LYS A 175 11.12 -7.82 -0.69
CA LYS A 175 11.50 -6.75 0.23
C LYS A 175 11.05 -5.37 -0.28
N LYS A 176 11.22 -5.07 -1.58
CA LYS A 176 10.80 -3.80 -2.19
C LYS A 176 9.28 -3.62 -2.18
N ILE A 177 8.53 -4.70 -2.41
CA ILE A 177 7.07 -4.70 -2.31
C ILE A 177 6.67 -4.42 -0.86
N ALA A 178 7.23 -5.17 0.10
CA ALA A 178 6.94 -4.99 1.52
C ALA A 178 7.29 -3.59 2.04
N THR A 179 8.41 -2.98 1.62
CA THR A 179 8.74 -1.61 2.06
C THR A 179 7.79 -0.58 1.46
N LYS A 180 7.38 -0.75 0.21
CA LYS A 180 6.36 0.12 -0.43
C LYS A 180 5.01 -0.01 0.26
N THR A 181 4.58 -1.22 0.62
CA THR A 181 3.31 -1.41 1.34
C THR A 181 3.34 -0.77 2.73
N VAL A 182 4.45 -0.91 3.47
CA VAL A 182 4.66 -0.19 4.75
C VAL A 182 4.59 1.33 4.55
N GLN A 183 5.24 1.88 3.53
CA GLN A 183 5.25 3.33 3.30
C GLN A 183 3.87 3.90 2.92
N LYS A 184 3.07 3.13 2.18
CA LYS A 184 1.70 3.51 1.79
C LYS A 184 0.68 3.35 2.92
N SER A 185 1.06 2.68 4.00
CA SER A 185 0.17 2.38 5.11
C SER A 185 -0.21 3.66 5.89
N LYS A 186 -1.50 3.83 6.19
CA LYS A 186 -1.99 5.03 6.88
C LYS A 186 -1.42 5.13 8.30
N ILE A 187 -1.32 4.01 9.00
CA ILE A 187 -0.83 3.96 10.39
C ILE A 187 0.66 4.31 10.43
N PHE A 188 1.46 3.81 9.48
CA PHE A 188 2.88 4.17 9.37
C PHE A 188 3.09 5.64 8.97
N GLN A 189 2.27 6.18 8.07
CA GLN A 189 2.29 7.61 7.73
C GLN A 189 1.97 8.48 8.95
N MET A 190 0.95 8.11 9.73
CA MET A 190 0.62 8.79 10.98
C MET A 190 1.77 8.71 11.99
N LYS A 191 2.44 7.56 12.10
CA LYS A 191 3.60 7.38 12.97
C LYS A 191 4.72 8.35 12.58
N ASN A 192 5.06 8.41 11.30
CA ASN A 192 6.09 9.31 10.77
C ASN A 192 5.73 10.78 10.99
N LYS A 193 4.44 11.14 10.84
CA LYS A 193 3.97 12.50 11.12
C LYS A 193 4.14 12.88 12.59
N ILE A 194 3.78 11.98 13.52
CA ILE A 194 3.96 12.19 14.96
C ILE A 194 5.46 12.34 15.28
N GLU A 195 6.31 11.50 14.70
CA GLU A 195 7.75 11.55 14.90
C GLU A 195 8.36 12.85 14.37
N ARG A 196 7.99 13.27 13.17
CA ARG A 196 8.41 14.56 12.58
C ARG A 196 8.02 15.74 13.47
N GLN A 197 6.81 15.73 14.03
CA GLN A 197 6.37 16.78 14.96
C GLN A 197 7.21 16.77 16.25
N LYS A 198 7.52 15.59 16.79
CA LYS A 198 8.40 15.46 17.97
C LYS A 198 9.81 15.98 17.68
N GLN A 199 10.38 15.61 16.54
CA GLN A 199 11.70 16.07 16.11
C GLN A 199 11.73 17.59 15.88
N LYS A 200 10.71 18.17 15.23
CA LYS A 200 10.56 19.63 15.07
C LYS A 200 10.55 20.33 16.42
N LYS A 201 9.77 19.83 17.39
CA LYS A 201 9.74 20.40 18.75
C LYS A 201 11.09 20.29 19.47
N LYS A 202 11.78 19.16 19.33
CA LYS A 202 13.12 18.94 19.91
C LYS A 202 14.15 19.90 19.32
N SER A 203 14.17 20.03 18.00
CA SER A 203 15.03 20.97 17.28
C SER A 203 14.80 22.43 17.71
N MET A 204 13.54 22.86 17.79
CA MET A 204 13.19 24.21 18.28
C MET A 204 13.67 24.45 19.73
N ARG A 205 13.54 23.45 20.61
CA ARG A 205 14.06 23.56 22.00
C ARG A 205 15.58 23.66 22.01
N GLN A 206 16.27 22.84 21.23
CA GLN A 206 17.73 22.88 21.13
C GLN A 206 18.24 24.22 20.57
N ARG A 207 17.59 24.75 19.53
CA ARG A 207 17.90 26.08 18.99
C ARG A 207 17.75 27.16 20.05
N ARG A 208 16.61 27.20 20.75
CA ARG A 208 16.38 28.14 21.87
C ARG A 208 17.45 28.05 22.97
N LEU A 209 17.89 26.83 23.31
CA LEU A 209 18.96 26.64 24.29
C LEU A 209 20.30 27.18 23.77
N LYS A 210 20.64 26.91 22.50
CA LYS A 210 21.86 27.44 21.86
C LYS A 210 21.85 28.97 21.82
N ASP A 211 20.71 29.58 21.47
CA ASP A 211 20.56 31.03 21.40
C ASP A 211 20.75 31.67 22.78
N LYS A 212 20.16 31.09 23.84
CA LYS A 212 20.38 31.53 25.23
C LYS A 212 21.84 31.43 25.67
N MET A 213 22.55 30.37 25.26
CA MET A 213 23.97 30.22 25.58
C MET A 213 24.82 31.27 24.86
N LYS A 214 24.51 31.58 23.59
CA LYS A 214 25.17 32.64 22.82
C LYS A 214 24.93 34.04 23.40
N GLU A 215 23.73 34.34 23.87
CA GLU A 215 23.46 35.60 24.57
C GLU A 215 24.31 35.69 25.84
N LYS A 216 24.31 34.64 26.67
CA LYS A 216 25.12 34.62 27.89
C LYS A 216 26.63 34.79 27.63
N SER A 217 27.17 34.22 26.56
CA SER A 217 28.58 34.39 26.21
C SER A 217 28.88 35.81 25.72
N LYS A 218 27.97 36.44 24.95
CA LYS A 218 28.11 37.85 24.54
C LYS A 218 28.11 38.80 25.74
N PHE A 219 27.23 38.58 26.73
CA PHE A 219 27.20 39.37 27.96
C PHE A 219 28.46 39.20 28.83
N LYS A 220 29.11 38.03 28.81
CA LYS A 220 30.39 37.83 29.51
C LYS A 220 31.56 38.54 28.82
N ASN A 221 31.65 38.45 27.49
CA ASN A 221 32.73 39.07 26.73
C ASN A 221 32.58 40.60 26.60
N GLY A 222 31.36 41.14 26.74
CA GLY A 222 31.10 42.58 26.77
C GLY A 222 31.34 43.25 28.13
N LYS A 223 31.55 42.47 29.21
CA LYS A 223 31.85 42.97 30.56
C LYS A 223 33.34 42.93 30.91
N SER A 224 34.20 42.42 30.02
CA SER A 224 35.66 42.37 30.23
C SER A 224 36.41 43.51 29.51
N ARG A 225 35.76 44.64 29.28
CA ARG A 225 36.36 45.87 28.76
C ARG A 225 36.06 47.00 29.72
#